data_AF-A0A3B3B6Z6-F1
#
_entry.id   AF-A0A3B3B6Z6-F1
#
_cell.length_a   1.000
_cell.length_b   1.000
_cell.length_c   1.000
_cell.angle_alpha   90.00
_cell.angle_beta   90.00
_cell.angle_gamma   90.00
#
_symmetry.space_group_name_H-M   'P 1'
#
loop_
_entity.id
_entity.type
_entity.pdbx_description
1 polymer ?
#
loop_
_entity_poly.entity_id
_entity_poly.type
_entity_poly.pdbx_seq_one_letter_code
_entity_poly.pdbx_strand_id
1 'polypeptide(L)'
;MAEKSSNKAVPSVISKTKNRPSSTSKAEKTKKVQFRPQAKSACILTNKPTDDLLSKEEEYRLINAELEAKTADLVRQAEKLIREQSEVLSRPLSNVVLSDSEDIEDSSTTKFEPCLVEDSSIKVGPKNKFTLTSQNSKHGKKPQNKSLRAKASHDSAAVDGNTDFSLAKTIQELEEKINASNEKDVEDLCSAEDFPGSGVSDAHIRVFKAKLRILQEELDQLSSEYYKKDDENAILSAKIKELEEDRARLQRTTNIQQTQIEKHKALAEESSKKCDGLQAQVSALNKELETLKRSQKQAGAVHSTVEIRLNRALEEVERLKTQLSKTKQMNKDKIGEEQESKERLLTENNMLKKQKAELITGFKKQLKLIDILKRQKMHFEAAKLLSFTEEEFMKALDWGKL
;
A
#
# COMPACT_ATOMS: atom_id res chain seq x y z
N MET A 1 14.34 87.49 -7.50
CA MET A 1 15.36 87.21 -6.46
C MET A 1 15.30 85.71 -6.19
N ALA A 2 16.33 84.88 -6.32
CA ALA A 2 17.61 84.94 -7.04
C ALA A 2 17.90 83.46 -7.44
N GLU A 3 18.39 83.12 -8.64
CA GLU A 3 19.83 82.90 -8.96
C GLU A 3 20.63 82.15 -7.86
N LYS A 4 21.58 81.21 -8.04
CA LYS A 4 22.29 80.52 -9.16
C LYS A 4 23.07 79.33 -8.50
N SER A 5 23.67 78.30 -9.12
CA SER A 5 23.69 77.80 -10.52
C SER A 5 24.36 76.39 -10.60
N SER A 6 23.68 75.42 -11.21
CA SER A 6 24.19 74.43 -12.20
C SER A 6 25.41 73.49 -11.94
N ASN A 7 25.18 72.20 -12.30
CA ASN A 7 26.01 71.30 -13.14
C ASN A 7 27.08 70.34 -12.59
N LYS A 8 26.89 69.06 -13.01
CA LYS A 8 27.88 68.00 -13.41
C LYS A 8 28.90 67.52 -12.36
N ALA A 9 29.17 66.22 -12.20
CA ALA A 9 29.31 65.18 -13.25
C ALA A 9 29.09 63.74 -12.72
N VAL A 10 28.95 62.79 -13.65
CA VAL A 10 28.98 61.32 -13.44
C VAL A 10 30.33 60.80 -13.94
N PRO A 11 30.94 59.76 -13.33
CA PRO A 11 31.22 58.56 -14.14
C PRO A 11 31.20 57.19 -13.40
N SER A 12 30.84 56.18 -14.20
CA SER A 12 31.37 54.80 -14.27
C SER A 12 31.30 53.80 -13.10
N VAL A 13 30.55 52.74 -13.41
CA VAL A 13 30.70 51.32 -13.05
C VAL A 13 32.16 50.81 -13.03
N ILE A 14 32.49 49.88 -12.10
CA ILE A 14 33.09 48.54 -12.35
C ILE A 14 33.09 47.68 -11.07
N SER A 15 33.07 46.36 -11.26
CA SER A 15 32.77 45.30 -10.29
C SER A 15 33.93 44.83 -9.40
N LYS A 16 33.60 44.10 -8.32
CA LYS A 16 34.40 42.97 -7.80
C LYS A 16 33.57 42.02 -6.93
N THR A 17 33.78 40.73 -7.11
CA THR A 17 33.13 39.60 -6.42
C THR A 17 34.05 39.00 -5.35
N LYS A 18 33.50 38.56 -4.20
CA LYS A 18 33.82 37.24 -3.58
C LYS A 18 33.08 36.92 -2.26
N ASN A 19 32.80 35.62 -2.13
CA ASN A 19 32.82 34.77 -0.92
C ASN A 19 31.71 34.85 0.16
N ARG A 20 30.91 33.77 0.12
CA ARG A 20 30.22 33.06 1.23
C ARG A 20 31.16 32.73 2.41
N PRO A 21 30.61 32.55 3.62
CA PRO A 21 30.98 31.38 4.43
C PRO A 21 29.77 30.58 4.93
N SER A 22 30.03 29.39 5.45
CA SER A 22 29.06 28.45 6.01
C SER A 22 29.66 27.75 7.22
N SER A 23 28.95 27.66 8.35
CA SER A 23 29.05 26.54 9.30
C SER A 23 27.97 26.60 10.40
N THR A 24 27.90 25.50 11.14
CA THR A 24 26.88 25.05 12.09
C THR A 24 27.14 25.43 13.55
N SER A 25 26.11 25.49 14.39
CA SER A 25 26.19 25.03 15.80
C SER A 25 24.81 24.74 16.42
N LYS A 26 24.77 23.80 17.38
CA LYS A 26 23.64 23.49 18.29
C LYS A 26 23.92 24.10 19.67
N ALA A 27 22.89 24.48 20.44
CA ALA A 27 22.73 24.13 21.88
C ALA A 27 21.54 24.89 22.54
N GLU A 28 20.99 24.29 23.59
CA GLU A 28 19.84 24.77 24.38
C GLU A 28 20.28 25.58 25.62
N LYS A 29 19.42 26.49 26.15
CA LYS A 29 18.74 26.36 27.48
C LYS A 29 18.18 27.66 28.07
N THR A 30 16.86 27.61 28.36
CA THR A 30 16.14 28.16 29.54
C THR A 30 16.52 29.51 30.19
N LYS A 31 15.53 30.40 30.29
CA LYS A 31 15.33 31.21 31.52
C LYS A 31 13.85 31.57 31.76
N LYS A 32 13.32 31.19 32.92
CA LYS A 32 12.02 31.64 33.47
C LYS A 32 12.20 33.01 34.13
N VAL A 33 11.30 33.96 33.86
CA VAL A 33 10.87 35.00 34.83
C VAL A 33 9.38 35.23 34.64
N GLN A 34 8.64 35.38 35.73
CA GLN A 34 7.17 35.52 35.76
C GLN A 34 6.82 36.63 36.77
N PHE A 35 6.09 37.66 36.34
CA PHE A 35 5.20 38.46 37.20
C PHE A 35 4.11 39.16 36.36
N ARG A 36 3.09 39.71 37.02
CA ARG A 36 1.68 39.74 36.58
C ARG A 36 1.11 41.20 36.53
N PRO A 37 -0.22 41.47 36.41
CA PRO A 37 -0.89 41.92 35.17
C PRO A 37 -1.59 43.29 35.24
N GLN A 38 -2.03 43.83 34.08
CA GLN A 38 -3.27 44.61 33.78
C GLN A 38 -3.12 45.28 32.39
N ALA A 39 -4.14 45.57 31.57
CA ALA A 39 -5.57 45.24 31.61
C ALA A 39 -6.19 45.27 30.18
N LYS A 40 -7.25 44.46 29.98
CA LYS A 40 -8.41 44.65 29.06
C LYS A 40 -8.15 45.15 27.61
N SER A 41 -8.25 44.23 26.66
CA SER A 41 -9.06 44.46 25.44
C SER A 41 -9.60 43.12 24.92
N ALA A 42 -10.88 43.10 24.57
CA ALA A 42 -11.54 41.90 24.07
C ALA A 42 -11.29 41.75 22.57
N CYS A 43 -10.83 40.58 22.14
CA CYS A 43 -11.06 40.12 20.77
C CYS A 43 -11.25 38.60 20.76
N ILE A 44 -12.04 38.15 19.80
CA ILE A 44 -12.63 36.81 19.76
C ILE A 44 -11.65 35.81 19.11
N LEU A 45 -11.79 34.54 19.53
CA LEU A 45 -11.02 33.38 19.10
C LEU A 45 -10.79 33.31 17.57
N THR A 46 -9.53 33.45 17.15
CA THR A 46 -9.03 32.99 15.85
C THR A 46 -7.60 32.44 15.98
N ASN A 47 -7.40 31.49 16.90
CA ASN A 47 -6.21 30.63 16.84
C ASN A 47 -6.31 29.79 15.57
N LYS A 48 -5.23 29.78 14.78
CA LYS A 48 -5.31 29.49 13.35
C LYS A 48 -5.33 27.98 13.11
N PRO A 49 -6.14 27.47 12.15
CA PRO A 49 -6.07 26.06 11.75
C PRO A 49 -4.69 25.66 11.18
N THR A 50 -3.85 26.63 10.81
CA THR A 50 -2.45 26.38 10.40
C THR A 50 -1.57 25.86 11.53
N ASP A 51 -1.79 26.32 12.77
CA ASP A 51 -0.90 25.99 13.89
C ASP A 51 -1.22 24.58 14.43
N ASP A 52 -2.49 24.18 14.34
CA ASP A 52 -2.97 22.81 14.59
C ASP A 52 -2.43 21.82 13.54
N LEU A 53 -2.47 22.19 12.26
CA LEU A 53 -1.89 21.39 11.17
C LEU A 53 -0.37 21.20 11.32
N LEU A 54 0.38 22.26 11.68
CA LEU A 54 1.82 22.18 11.92
C LEU A 54 2.16 21.29 13.12
N SER A 55 1.39 21.40 14.21
CA SER A 55 1.56 20.55 15.40
C SER A 55 1.36 19.07 15.05
N LYS A 56 0.37 18.77 14.20
CA LYS A 56 0.05 17.41 13.75
C LYS A 56 1.06 16.87 12.73
N GLU A 57 1.65 17.74 11.90
CA GLU A 57 2.77 17.39 11.01
C GLU A 57 4.01 16.98 11.82
N GLU A 58 4.34 17.72 12.89
CA GLU A 58 5.44 17.35 13.79
C GLU A 58 5.19 16.01 14.51
N GLU A 59 3.96 15.75 14.97
CA GLU A 59 3.57 14.48 15.57
C GLU A 59 3.72 13.30 14.59
N TYR A 60 3.18 13.41 13.36
CA TYR A 60 3.36 12.37 12.34
C TYR A 60 4.82 12.14 11.98
N ARG A 61 5.66 13.19 11.96
CA ARG A 61 7.09 13.06 11.72
C ARG A 61 7.79 12.28 12.85
N LEU A 62 7.39 12.48 14.11
CA LEU A 62 7.93 11.72 15.25
C LEU A 62 7.51 10.24 15.18
N ILE A 63 6.23 9.97 14.89
CA ILE A 63 5.71 8.61 14.74
C ILE A 63 6.41 7.87 13.59
N ASN A 64 6.60 8.53 12.44
CA ASN A 64 7.34 7.94 11.31
C ASN A 64 8.80 7.63 11.67
N ALA A 65 9.49 8.52 12.40
CA ALA A 65 10.86 8.26 12.86
C ALA A 65 10.92 7.06 13.85
N GLU A 66 9.91 6.88 14.71
CA GLU A 66 9.81 5.72 15.59
C GLU A 66 9.51 4.42 14.80
N LEU A 67 8.67 4.47 13.78
CA LEU A 67 8.40 3.34 12.87
C LEU A 67 9.62 2.96 12.05
N GLU A 68 10.38 3.93 11.54
CA GLU A 68 11.66 3.72 10.86
C GLU A 68 12.69 3.07 11.80
N ALA A 69 12.79 3.54 13.05
CA ALA A 69 13.68 2.94 14.05
C ALA A 69 13.30 1.48 14.38
N LYS A 70 12.01 1.20 14.61
CA LYS A 70 11.51 -0.17 14.84
C LYS A 70 11.72 -1.08 13.63
N THR A 71 11.58 -0.54 12.42
CA THR A 71 11.84 -1.27 11.17
C THR A 71 13.33 -1.61 11.03
N ALA A 72 14.21 -0.64 11.30
CA ALA A 72 15.66 -0.85 11.32
C ALA A 72 16.08 -1.90 12.37
N ASP A 73 15.46 -1.89 13.55
CA ASP A 73 15.72 -2.89 14.60
C ASP A 73 15.22 -4.29 14.25
N LEU A 74 14.07 -4.41 13.58
CA LEU A 74 13.56 -5.69 13.08
C LEU A 74 14.46 -6.24 11.96
N VAL A 75 14.90 -5.40 11.02
CA VAL A 75 15.87 -5.77 9.98
C VAL A 75 17.20 -6.19 10.61
N ARG A 76 17.72 -5.45 11.59
CA ARG A 76 18.95 -5.77 12.33
C ARG A 76 18.87 -7.11 13.06
N GLN A 77 17.70 -7.47 13.60
CA GLN A 77 17.45 -8.79 14.19
C GLN A 77 17.40 -9.90 13.14
N ALA A 78 16.69 -9.68 12.02
CA ALA A 78 16.64 -10.64 10.91
C ALA A 78 18.02 -10.89 10.31
N GLU A 79 18.82 -9.84 10.08
CA GLU A 79 20.21 -9.99 9.64
C GLU A 79 21.09 -10.70 10.68
N LYS A 80 20.85 -10.51 11.98
CA LYS A 80 21.59 -11.21 13.04
C LYS A 80 21.28 -12.72 13.00
N LEU A 81 20.01 -13.10 12.87
CA LEU A 81 19.60 -14.49 12.66
C LEU A 81 20.19 -15.10 11.39
N ILE A 82 20.16 -14.37 10.26
CA ILE A 82 20.76 -14.83 8.99
C ILE A 82 22.28 -14.99 9.14
N ARG A 83 22.96 -14.06 9.83
CA ARG A 83 24.40 -14.17 10.12
C ARG A 83 24.69 -15.38 11.00
N GLU A 84 23.96 -15.57 12.11
CA GLU A 84 24.12 -16.73 13.00
C GLU A 84 23.88 -18.05 12.28
N GLN A 85 22.82 -18.17 11.48
CA GLN A 85 22.58 -19.34 10.64
C GLN A 85 23.72 -19.55 9.64
N SER A 86 24.19 -18.49 8.98
CA SER A 86 25.31 -18.59 8.03
C SER A 86 26.64 -18.96 8.71
N GLU A 87 26.85 -18.56 9.97
CA GLU A 87 28.04 -18.89 10.77
C GLU A 87 28.02 -20.35 11.23
N VAL A 88 26.85 -20.86 11.64
CA VAL A 88 26.63 -22.28 11.91
C VAL A 88 26.85 -23.14 10.65
N LEU A 89 26.40 -22.67 9.48
CA LEU A 89 26.58 -23.38 8.20
C LEU A 89 27.99 -23.24 7.59
N SER A 90 28.77 -22.23 7.99
CA SER A 90 30.12 -21.97 7.45
C SER A 90 31.26 -22.40 8.38
N ARG A 91 30.97 -22.87 9.60
CA ARG A 91 31.94 -23.64 10.39
C ARG A 91 32.29 -24.94 9.66
N PRO A 92 33.57 -25.17 9.31
CA PRO A 92 33.98 -26.45 8.72
C PRO A 92 33.75 -27.59 9.72
N LEU A 93 33.28 -28.74 9.24
CA LEU A 93 33.19 -29.99 10.00
C LEU A 93 34.61 -30.49 10.34
N SER A 94 35.16 -30.01 11.45
CA SER A 94 36.51 -30.33 11.91
C SER A 94 36.48 -31.37 13.04
N ASN A 95 36.70 -32.64 12.67
CA ASN A 95 37.20 -33.75 13.49
C ASN A 95 36.53 -34.08 14.84
N VAL A 96 35.53 -34.98 14.82
CA VAL A 96 35.25 -36.02 15.84
C VAL A 96 34.56 -37.17 15.07
N VAL A 97 35.24 -38.19 14.54
CA VAL A 97 35.76 -39.41 15.20
C VAL A 97 34.75 -40.07 16.14
N LEU A 98 34.25 -41.24 15.73
CA LEU A 98 33.43 -42.14 16.54
C LEU A 98 34.07 -42.44 17.90
N SER A 99 33.34 -42.22 18.98
CA SER A 99 33.50 -42.90 20.27
C SER A 99 32.15 -42.96 20.98
N ASP A 100 31.68 -44.18 21.24
CA ASP A 100 30.63 -44.43 22.23
C ASP A 100 31.13 -44.03 23.62
N SER A 101 30.27 -43.36 24.40
CA SER A 101 30.30 -43.32 25.86
C SER A 101 28.90 -42.99 26.37
N GLU A 102 28.34 -43.87 27.19
CA GLU A 102 27.15 -43.61 27.99
C GLU A 102 27.49 -42.69 29.18
N ASP A 103 26.56 -41.80 29.60
CA ASP A 103 26.20 -41.52 31.01
C ASP A 103 25.47 -40.15 31.21
N ILE A 104 24.16 -40.25 31.46
CA ILE A 104 23.37 -39.78 32.62
C ILE A 104 23.61 -38.36 33.27
N GLU A 105 22.46 -37.73 33.65
CA GLU A 105 22.25 -36.54 34.54
C GLU A 105 22.67 -35.13 34.05
N ASP A 106 22.02 -34.00 34.40
CA ASP A 106 20.64 -33.72 34.88
C ASP A 106 20.33 -32.21 34.70
N SER A 107 19.06 -31.85 34.48
CA SER A 107 18.46 -30.50 34.69
C SER A 107 18.98 -29.31 33.85
N SER A 108 18.20 -28.30 33.42
CA SER A 108 16.75 -28.06 33.44
C SER A 108 16.36 -26.86 32.54
N THR A 109 15.10 -26.83 32.04
CA THR A 109 14.38 -25.65 31.44
C THR A 109 14.94 -25.07 30.12
N THR A 110 14.18 -24.54 29.15
CA THR A 110 12.74 -24.17 29.05
C THR A 110 12.19 -24.45 27.64
N LYS A 111 10.88 -24.68 27.53
CA LYS A 111 10.09 -24.94 26.31
C LYS A 111 10.37 -23.97 25.14
N PHE A 112 10.49 -24.52 23.92
CA PHE A 112 9.85 -24.00 22.70
C PHE A 112 9.57 -25.14 21.71
N GLU A 113 8.56 -24.94 20.86
CA GLU A 113 7.87 -25.97 20.08
C GLU A 113 8.36 -26.00 18.60
N PRO A 114 8.49 -27.17 17.95
CA PRO A 114 9.11 -27.26 16.63
C PRO A 114 8.11 -27.03 15.49
N CYS A 115 8.46 -26.13 14.56
CA CYS A 115 7.80 -26.06 13.24
C CYS A 115 8.76 -26.62 12.17
N LEU A 116 8.29 -27.63 11.44
CA LEU A 116 9.05 -28.30 10.41
C LEU A 116 9.26 -27.42 9.17
N VAL A 117 10.40 -27.60 8.52
CA VAL A 117 10.73 -27.07 7.20
C VAL A 117 10.89 -28.28 6.28
N GLU A 118 10.18 -28.31 5.15
CA GLU A 118 10.51 -29.20 4.02
C GLU A 118 11.09 -28.38 2.88
N ASP A 119 12.26 -28.79 2.40
CA ASP A 119 12.97 -28.17 1.28
C ASP A 119 12.38 -28.58 -0.07
N SER A 120 12.39 -27.63 -1.02
CA SER A 120 12.68 -28.01 -2.41
C SER A 120 13.29 -26.85 -3.20
N SER A 121 14.57 -26.98 -3.53
CA SER A 121 15.27 -26.07 -4.45
C SER A 121 15.18 -26.59 -5.89
N ILE A 122 14.72 -25.76 -6.84
CA ILE A 122 14.93 -26.01 -8.28
C ILE A 122 15.63 -24.82 -8.94
N LYS A 123 16.68 -25.15 -9.69
CA LYS A 123 17.70 -24.25 -10.26
C LYS A 123 17.37 -23.88 -11.72
N VAL A 124 17.85 -22.73 -12.17
CA VAL A 124 17.41 -22.07 -13.43
C VAL A 124 18.35 -22.29 -14.62
N GLY A 125 17.76 -22.50 -15.81
CA GLY A 125 18.23 -21.98 -17.11
C GLY A 125 18.71 -22.99 -18.16
N PRO A 126 18.95 -22.56 -19.43
CA PRO A 126 18.66 -21.27 -20.07
C PRO A 126 17.89 -21.37 -21.42
N LYS A 127 17.72 -20.23 -22.09
CA LYS A 127 16.86 -20.00 -23.28
C LYS A 127 17.44 -20.51 -24.60
N ASN A 128 16.59 -20.85 -25.57
CA ASN A 128 16.86 -20.53 -26.99
C ASN A 128 15.58 -20.35 -27.85
N LYS A 129 15.72 -19.65 -28.98
CA LYS A 129 14.65 -19.20 -29.90
C LYS A 129 14.23 -20.30 -30.88
N PHE A 130 12.97 -20.30 -31.36
CA PHE A 130 12.63 -20.15 -32.79
C PHE A 130 11.11 -19.89 -32.97
N THR A 131 10.63 -19.84 -34.22
CA THR A 131 9.53 -18.95 -34.65
C THR A 131 8.32 -19.68 -35.28
N LEU A 132 7.21 -18.94 -35.43
CA LEU A 132 6.16 -19.04 -36.47
C LEU A 132 4.99 -20.04 -36.34
N THR A 133 3.78 -19.43 -36.31
CA THR A 133 2.64 -19.73 -37.21
C THR A 133 1.77 -20.99 -36.95
N SER A 134 0.49 -20.80 -36.57
CA SER A 134 -0.67 -20.83 -37.50
C SER A 134 -2.02 -21.29 -36.90
N GLN A 135 -3.09 -20.68 -37.44
CA GLN A 135 -4.48 -21.15 -37.56
C GLN A 135 -5.41 -21.29 -36.33
N ASN A 136 -6.29 -20.30 -36.24
CA ASN A 136 -7.64 -20.36 -35.65
C ASN A 136 -8.41 -21.65 -36.03
N SER A 137 -9.11 -22.25 -35.06
CA SER A 137 -10.34 -23.02 -35.32
C SER A 137 -11.56 -22.22 -34.86
N LYS A 138 -12.61 -22.16 -35.69
CA LYS A 138 -13.84 -21.39 -35.43
C LYS A 138 -14.97 -22.28 -34.91
N HIS A 139 -15.79 -21.72 -34.03
CA HIS A 139 -17.05 -22.34 -33.60
C HIS A 139 -18.12 -22.43 -34.70
N GLY A 140 -18.87 -23.55 -34.68
CA GLY A 140 -20.24 -23.71 -35.20
C GLY A 140 -20.77 -25.07 -34.71
N LYS A 141 -21.75 -25.14 -33.79
CA LYS A 141 -23.21 -25.13 -34.04
C LYS A 141 -23.64 -26.21 -35.07
N LYS A 142 -24.60 -27.12 -34.83
CA LYS A 142 -25.58 -27.33 -33.73
C LYS A 142 -26.16 -28.80 -33.88
N PRO A 143 -27.36 -29.22 -33.40
CA PRO A 143 -27.59 -30.00 -32.16
C PRO A 143 -28.38 -31.32 -32.36
N GLN A 144 -29.08 -31.78 -31.29
CA GLN A 144 -30.12 -32.83 -31.19
C GLN A 144 -29.62 -34.28 -31.00
N ASN A 145 -30.25 -35.15 -30.19
CA ASN A 145 -31.57 -35.12 -29.52
C ASN A 145 -31.57 -35.92 -28.17
N LYS A 146 -32.48 -35.55 -27.25
CA LYS A 146 -33.40 -36.39 -26.39
C LYS A 146 -32.90 -37.75 -25.82
N SER A 147 -33.25 -38.21 -24.61
CA SER A 147 -34.02 -37.66 -23.45
C SER A 147 -34.04 -38.72 -22.31
N LEU A 148 -34.43 -38.35 -21.08
CA LEU A 148 -34.80 -39.23 -19.93
C LEU A 148 -33.65 -40.05 -19.28
N ARG A 149 -33.67 -40.47 -18.00
CA ARG A 149 -34.39 -40.09 -16.76
C ARG A 149 -33.82 -40.93 -15.59
N ALA A 150 -33.85 -40.42 -14.34
CA ALA A 150 -33.70 -41.17 -13.07
C ALA A 150 -32.31 -41.80 -12.79
N LYS A 151 -31.94 -42.15 -11.54
CA LYS A 151 -32.21 -41.58 -10.19
C LYS A 151 -31.16 -42.18 -9.24
N ALA A 152 -30.83 -41.46 -8.15
CA ALA A 152 -30.02 -41.82 -6.98
C ALA A 152 -29.64 -43.29 -6.70
N SER A 153 -28.41 -43.50 -6.22
CA SER A 153 -28.14 -44.06 -4.88
C SER A 153 -26.68 -43.84 -4.44
N HIS A 154 -26.48 -43.50 -3.16
CA HIS A 154 -25.22 -43.81 -2.48
C HIS A 154 -25.13 -45.32 -2.30
N ASP A 155 -23.92 -45.88 -2.31
CA ASP A 155 -23.67 -47.09 -1.51
C ASP A 155 -22.23 -47.16 -1.01
N SER A 156 -22.06 -47.70 0.19
CA SER A 156 -20.79 -47.84 0.90
C SER A 156 -20.31 -49.28 0.82
N ALA A 157 -19.40 -49.56 -0.12
CA ALA A 157 -18.85 -50.89 -0.30
C ALA A 157 -17.68 -51.17 0.68
N ALA A 158 -18.01 -51.54 1.92
CA ALA A 158 -17.16 -52.43 2.69
C ALA A 158 -17.59 -53.86 2.36
N VAL A 159 -16.75 -54.61 1.63
CA VAL A 159 -16.93 -56.05 1.43
C VAL A 159 -15.75 -56.75 2.11
N ASP A 160 -15.96 -57.01 3.40
CA ASP A 160 -15.27 -58.07 4.12
C ASP A 160 -16.20 -59.29 4.15
N GLY A 161 -15.65 -60.50 4.20
CA GLY A 161 -16.43 -61.75 4.15
C GLY A 161 -16.35 -62.53 2.83
N ASN A 162 -15.15 -63.03 2.49
CA ASN A 162 -14.98 -64.11 1.50
C ASN A 162 -14.07 -65.26 2.01
N THR A 163 -13.81 -65.33 3.31
CA THR A 163 -12.99 -66.37 3.96
C THR A 163 -13.82 -67.53 4.50
N ASP A 164 -15.03 -67.24 4.97
CA ASP A 164 -15.81 -68.18 5.79
C ASP A 164 -16.41 -69.33 4.96
N PHE A 165 -16.62 -69.11 3.66
CA PHE A 165 -17.13 -70.12 2.73
C PHE A 165 -16.09 -71.19 2.36
N SER A 166 -14.80 -70.92 2.56
CA SER A 166 -13.72 -71.89 2.29
C SER A 166 -13.54 -72.84 3.46
N LEU A 167 -13.44 -72.31 4.69
CA LEU A 167 -13.18 -73.09 5.89
C LEU A 167 -14.33 -74.04 6.24
N ALA A 168 -15.58 -73.56 6.15
CA ALA A 168 -16.76 -74.39 6.41
C ALA A 168 -16.82 -75.62 5.50
N LYS A 169 -16.38 -75.49 4.24
CA LYS A 169 -16.39 -76.57 3.26
C LYS A 169 -15.32 -77.62 3.56
N THR A 170 -14.12 -77.21 4.02
CA THR A 170 -13.06 -78.13 4.43
C THR A 170 -13.39 -78.87 5.74
N ILE A 171 -14.10 -78.22 6.67
CA ILE A 171 -14.59 -78.86 7.90
C ILE A 171 -15.60 -79.96 7.56
N GLN A 172 -16.57 -79.66 6.69
CA GLN A 172 -17.57 -80.65 6.24
C GLN A 172 -16.92 -81.87 5.55
N GLU A 173 -15.89 -81.65 4.73
CA GLU A 173 -15.13 -82.71 4.04
C GLU A 173 -14.29 -83.59 5.00
N LEU A 174 -13.94 -83.06 6.18
CA LEU A 174 -13.25 -83.79 7.26
C LEU A 174 -14.25 -84.57 8.13
N GLU A 175 -15.39 -83.98 8.49
CA GLU A 175 -16.45 -84.66 9.24
C GLU A 175 -17.02 -85.86 8.47
N GLU A 176 -17.24 -85.71 7.16
CA GLU A 176 -17.73 -86.78 6.29
C GLU A 176 -16.71 -87.93 6.17
N LYS A 177 -15.40 -87.64 6.18
CA LYS A 177 -14.34 -88.66 6.22
C LYS A 177 -14.21 -89.37 7.57
N ILE A 178 -14.38 -88.66 8.68
CA ILE A 178 -14.34 -89.25 10.03
C ILE A 178 -15.52 -90.20 10.23
N ASN A 179 -16.74 -89.80 9.81
CA ASN A 179 -17.90 -90.68 9.85
C ASN A 179 -17.76 -91.90 8.92
N ALA A 180 -17.19 -91.74 7.71
CA ALA A 180 -16.93 -92.86 6.79
C ALA A 180 -15.83 -93.83 7.28
N SER A 181 -15.02 -93.42 8.27
CA SER A 181 -13.92 -94.23 8.82
C SER A 181 -14.30 -94.97 10.12
N ASN A 182 -15.46 -94.67 10.71
CA ASN A 182 -15.89 -95.20 12.01
C ASN A 182 -16.80 -96.45 11.94
N GLU A 183 -17.06 -97.01 10.76
CA GLU A 183 -17.89 -98.23 10.58
C GLU A 183 -17.10 -99.54 10.43
N LYS A 184 -15.77 -99.52 10.61
CA LYS A 184 -14.94 -100.75 10.58
C LYS A 184 -13.85 -100.72 11.65
N ASP A 185 -14.17 -101.26 12.82
CA ASP A 185 -13.33 -102.21 13.57
C ASP A 185 -13.85 -102.37 15.02
N VAL A 186 -14.77 -103.31 15.24
CA VAL A 186 -14.85 -104.07 16.51
C VAL A 186 -15.43 -105.47 16.25
N GLU A 187 -14.70 -106.33 15.51
CA GLU A 187 -14.87 -107.78 15.76
C GLU A 187 -14.12 -108.14 17.06
N ASP A 188 -14.86 -107.95 18.16
CA ASP A 188 -14.63 -108.68 19.40
C ASP A 188 -14.76 -110.19 19.11
N LEU A 189 -13.68 -110.95 19.38
CA LEU A 189 -13.77 -112.35 19.78
C LEU A 189 -12.41 -112.84 20.33
N CYS A 190 -12.23 -112.70 21.63
CA CYS A 190 -11.20 -113.45 22.36
C CYS A 190 -11.54 -114.95 22.41
N SER A 191 -11.01 -115.74 21.48
CA SER A 191 -10.96 -117.21 21.64
C SER A 191 -9.67 -117.63 22.32
N ALA A 192 -9.71 -117.72 23.65
CA ALA A 192 -8.69 -118.35 24.46
C ALA A 192 -8.98 -119.85 24.61
N GLU A 193 -8.28 -120.68 23.83
CA GLU A 193 -8.09 -122.14 23.98
C GLU A 193 -6.94 -122.50 23.00
N ASP A 194 -5.90 -123.27 23.33
CA ASP A 194 -5.60 -123.98 24.56
C ASP A 194 -4.07 -124.13 24.72
N PHE A 195 -3.57 -124.29 25.96
CA PHE A 195 -2.12 -124.42 26.23
C PHE A 195 -1.74 -125.88 26.54
N PRO A 196 -1.03 -126.57 25.63
CA PRO A 196 -0.23 -127.75 25.99
C PRO A 196 1.26 -127.41 25.95
N GLY A 197 1.84 -127.10 27.11
CA GLY A 197 3.28 -126.86 27.21
C GLY A 197 4.09 -128.14 27.00
N SER A 198 4.88 -128.21 25.94
CA SER A 198 6.05 -129.11 25.84
C SER A 198 7.01 -128.66 24.74
N GLY A 199 8.26 -128.34 25.10
CA GLY A 199 9.36 -128.22 24.14
C GLY A 199 9.35 -127.01 23.19
N VAL A 200 9.34 -125.78 23.72
CA VAL A 200 9.76 -124.61 22.91
C VAL A 200 11.22 -124.83 22.49
N SER A 201 11.47 -125.13 21.23
CA SER A 201 12.84 -125.40 20.77
C SER A 201 13.72 -124.15 20.90
N ASP A 202 14.99 -124.36 21.25
CA ASP A 202 16.02 -123.33 21.45
C ASP A 202 16.13 -122.31 20.27
N ALA A 203 15.75 -122.72 19.07
CA ALA A 203 15.60 -121.83 17.91
C ALA A 203 14.54 -120.72 18.12
N HIS A 204 13.36 -121.03 18.67
CA HIS A 204 12.31 -120.04 18.92
C HIS A 204 12.73 -119.01 19.97
N ILE A 205 13.46 -119.44 21.01
CA ILE A 205 14.01 -118.54 22.04
C ILE A 205 15.01 -117.55 21.42
N ARG A 206 15.88 -118.02 20.50
CA ARG A 206 16.76 -117.13 19.73
C ARG A 206 15.98 -116.13 18.87
N VAL A 207 14.94 -116.57 18.18
CA VAL A 207 14.09 -115.69 17.34
C VAL A 207 13.37 -114.64 18.16
N PHE A 208 12.74 -115.01 19.29
CA PHE A 208 12.08 -114.03 20.16
C PHE A 208 13.08 -113.04 20.78
N LYS A 209 14.28 -113.49 21.16
CA LYS A 209 15.35 -112.60 21.66
C LYS A 209 15.90 -111.66 20.59
N ALA A 210 15.94 -112.10 19.32
CA ALA A 210 16.27 -111.23 18.20
C ALA A 210 15.16 -110.20 17.94
N LYS A 211 13.88 -110.62 17.94
CA LYS A 211 12.74 -109.70 17.79
C LYS A 211 12.68 -108.65 18.92
N LEU A 212 12.96 -109.05 20.16
CA LEU A 212 13.05 -108.10 21.29
C LEU A 212 14.18 -107.08 21.12
N ARG A 213 15.33 -107.46 20.55
CA ARG A 213 16.41 -106.50 20.23
C ARG A 213 16.02 -105.56 19.11
N ILE A 214 15.45 -106.07 18.02
CA ILE A 214 14.96 -105.24 16.91
C ILE A 214 13.92 -104.23 17.42
N LEU A 215 12.94 -104.68 18.22
CA LEU A 215 11.94 -103.79 18.83
C LEU A 215 12.54 -102.79 19.82
N GLN A 216 13.60 -103.14 20.54
CA GLN A 216 14.33 -102.21 21.41
C GLN A 216 15.11 -101.17 20.60
N GLU A 217 15.81 -101.59 19.54
CA GLU A 217 16.55 -100.72 18.63
C GLU A 217 15.58 -99.77 17.88
N GLU A 218 14.42 -100.26 17.44
CA GLU A 218 13.33 -99.45 16.87
C GLU A 218 12.76 -98.45 17.90
N LEU A 219 12.57 -98.86 19.17
CA LEU A 219 12.10 -97.97 20.23
C LEU A 219 13.15 -96.89 20.59
N ASP A 220 14.43 -97.24 20.68
CA ASP A 220 15.51 -96.32 20.96
C ASP A 220 15.73 -95.34 19.79
N GLN A 221 15.61 -95.81 18.55
CA GLN A 221 15.65 -94.96 17.37
C GLN A 221 14.43 -94.03 17.30
N LEU A 222 13.21 -94.54 17.48
CA LEU A 222 11.99 -93.73 17.52
C LEU A 222 12.05 -92.68 18.64
N SER A 223 12.65 -93.02 19.80
CA SER A 223 12.89 -92.08 20.89
C SER A 223 13.90 -90.99 20.49
N SER A 224 15.00 -91.35 19.81
CA SER A 224 15.97 -90.35 19.30
C SER A 224 15.35 -89.43 18.25
N GLU A 225 14.50 -89.96 17.37
CA GLU A 225 13.77 -89.17 16.38
C GLU A 225 12.71 -88.27 17.03
N TYR A 226 12.00 -88.76 18.05
CA TYR A 226 11.08 -87.97 18.87
C TYR A 226 11.79 -86.77 19.51
N TYR A 227 12.92 -86.97 20.20
CA TYR A 227 13.67 -85.86 20.83
C TYR A 227 14.17 -84.84 19.80
N LYS A 228 14.65 -85.27 18.63
CA LYS A 228 15.02 -84.34 17.53
C LYS A 228 13.82 -83.52 17.06
N LYS A 229 12.63 -84.12 16.98
CA LYS A 229 11.40 -83.41 16.61
C LYS A 229 10.90 -82.47 17.71
N ASP A 230 11.12 -82.80 18.98
CA ASP A 230 10.83 -81.91 20.10
C ASP A 230 11.77 -80.68 20.09
N ASP A 231 13.08 -80.90 19.88
CA ASP A 231 14.08 -79.82 19.69
C ASP A 231 13.75 -78.93 18.47
N GLU A 232 13.44 -79.53 17.32
CA GLU A 232 13.00 -78.80 16.12
C GLU A 232 11.72 -77.97 16.40
N ASN A 233 10.75 -78.54 17.12
CA ASN A 233 9.49 -77.88 17.47
C ASN A 233 9.69 -76.73 18.47
N ALA A 234 10.62 -76.88 19.43
CA ALA A 234 11.02 -75.81 20.33
C ALA A 234 11.67 -74.64 19.58
N ILE A 235 12.54 -74.93 18.61
CA ILE A 235 13.16 -73.91 17.73
C ILE A 235 12.11 -73.21 16.87
N LEU A 236 11.20 -73.96 16.24
CA LEU A 236 10.12 -73.39 15.43
C LEU A 236 9.17 -72.52 16.27
N SER A 237 8.81 -72.98 17.47
CA SER A 237 7.98 -72.22 18.43
C SER A 237 8.66 -70.92 18.86
N ALA A 238 9.96 -70.95 19.14
CA ALA A 238 10.75 -69.75 19.43
C ALA A 238 10.77 -68.79 18.22
N LYS A 239 10.89 -69.31 17.00
CA LYS A 239 10.90 -68.48 15.78
C LYS A 239 9.54 -67.86 15.47
N ILE A 240 8.44 -68.58 15.72
CA ILE A 240 7.07 -68.03 15.61
C ILE A 240 6.93 -66.84 16.56
N LYS A 241 7.34 -67.00 17.83
CA LYS A 241 7.27 -65.91 18.82
C LYS A 241 8.10 -64.68 18.42
N GLU A 242 9.31 -64.87 17.91
CA GLU A 242 10.16 -63.79 17.39
C GLU A 242 9.45 -63.02 16.25
N LEU A 243 8.86 -63.74 15.30
CA LEU A 243 8.11 -63.15 14.18
C LEU A 243 6.81 -62.45 14.63
N GLU A 244 6.13 -62.94 15.67
CA GLU A 244 4.97 -62.28 16.27
C GLU A 244 5.36 -60.98 16.98
N GLU A 245 6.47 -60.98 17.73
CA GLU A 245 7.01 -59.77 18.35
C GLU A 245 7.42 -58.73 17.30
N ASP A 246 8.11 -59.13 16.24
CA ASP A 246 8.49 -58.24 15.14
C ASP A 246 7.28 -57.74 14.35
N ARG A 247 6.27 -58.57 14.09
CA ARG A 247 4.98 -58.14 13.53
C ARG A 247 4.33 -57.07 14.41
N ALA A 248 4.33 -57.25 15.73
CA ALA A 248 3.79 -56.26 16.66
C ALA A 248 4.63 -54.98 16.72
N ARG A 249 5.97 -55.05 16.56
CA ARG A 249 6.85 -53.87 16.44
C ARG A 249 6.54 -53.10 15.15
N LEU A 250 6.51 -53.78 14.01
CA LEU A 250 6.18 -53.19 12.71
C LEU A 250 4.77 -52.58 12.68
N GLN A 251 3.77 -53.25 13.26
CA GLN A 251 2.41 -52.69 13.34
C GLN A 251 2.37 -51.40 14.15
N ARG A 252 3.15 -51.28 15.25
CA ARG A 252 3.28 -50.02 16.00
C ARG A 252 3.96 -48.94 15.17
N THR A 253 5.05 -49.23 14.46
CA THR A 253 5.74 -48.22 13.63
C THR A 253 4.89 -47.77 12.45
N THR A 254 4.17 -48.67 11.78
CA THR A 254 3.19 -48.33 10.74
C THR A 254 2.09 -47.40 11.26
N ASN A 255 1.52 -47.69 12.43
CA ASN A 255 0.49 -46.83 13.04
C ASN A 255 1.05 -45.42 13.37
N ILE A 256 2.27 -45.33 13.90
CA ILE A 256 2.93 -44.04 14.18
C ILE A 256 3.17 -43.27 12.87
N GLN A 257 3.71 -43.92 11.84
CA GLN A 257 3.95 -43.29 10.53
C GLN A 257 2.65 -42.83 9.88
N GLN A 258 1.57 -43.62 9.97
CA GLN A 258 0.25 -43.24 9.44
C GLN A 258 -0.27 -41.96 10.11
N THR A 259 -0.24 -41.88 11.45
CA THR A 259 -0.66 -40.66 12.17
C THR A 259 0.23 -39.44 11.88
N GLN A 260 1.53 -39.64 11.65
CA GLN A 260 2.43 -38.57 11.19
C GLN A 260 2.05 -38.09 9.78
N ILE A 261 1.84 -39.00 8.83
CA ILE A 261 1.42 -38.68 7.46
C ILE A 261 0.11 -37.88 7.46
N GLU A 262 -0.86 -38.25 8.29
CA GLU A 262 -2.12 -37.52 8.45
C GLU A 262 -1.92 -36.12 9.03
N LYS A 263 -1.05 -35.97 10.05
CA LYS A 263 -0.68 -34.65 10.60
C LYS A 263 -0.01 -33.76 9.56
N HIS A 264 0.95 -34.29 8.79
CA HIS A 264 1.64 -33.53 7.74
C HIS A 264 0.68 -33.13 6.61
N LYS A 265 -0.24 -34.03 6.20
CA LYS A 265 -1.31 -33.70 5.24
C LYS A 265 -2.22 -32.58 5.74
N ALA A 266 -2.63 -32.60 7.00
CA ALA A 266 -3.47 -31.56 7.59
C ALA A 266 -2.77 -30.18 7.60
N LEU A 267 -1.48 -30.13 7.97
CA LEU A 267 -0.66 -28.91 7.94
C LEU A 267 -0.44 -28.40 6.51
N ALA A 268 -0.25 -29.29 5.54
CA ALA A 268 -0.15 -28.93 4.12
C ALA A 268 -1.48 -28.35 3.60
N GLU A 269 -2.62 -28.92 3.98
CA GLU A 269 -3.93 -28.41 3.59
C GLU A 269 -4.27 -27.06 4.24
N GLU A 270 -3.93 -26.86 5.52
CA GLU A 270 -4.10 -25.58 6.22
C GLU A 270 -3.22 -24.48 5.62
N SER A 271 -1.94 -24.76 5.36
CA SER A 271 -1.04 -23.80 4.70
C SER A 271 -1.48 -23.50 3.26
N SER A 272 -1.97 -24.48 2.51
CA SER A 272 -2.59 -24.27 1.19
C SER A 272 -3.79 -23.33 1.25
N LYS A 273 -4.75 -23.58 2.17
CA LYS A 273 -5.91 -22.70 2.40
C LYS A 273 -5.50 -21.28 2.79
N LYS A 274 -4.44 -21.13 3.58
CA LYS A 274 -3.87 -19.81 3.94
C LYS A 274 -3.27 -19.11 2.73
N CYS A 275 -2.55 -19.82 1.86
CA CYS A 275 -2.03 -19.29 0.60
C CYS A 275 -3.15 -18.84 -0.33
N ASP A 276 -4.20 -19.64 -0.52
CA ASP A 276 -5.38 -19.28 -1.31
C ASP A 276 -6.10 -18.04 -0.76
N GLY A 277 -6.25 -17.96 0.57
CA GLY A 277 -6.84 -16.81 1.25
C GLY A 277 -6.02 -15.52 1.09
N LEU A 278 -4.69 -15.61 1.15
CA LEU A 278 -3.79 -14.49 0.87
C LEU A 278 -3.81 -14.09 -0.60
N GLN A 279 -3.82 -15.06 -1.52
CA GLN A 279 -3.92 -14.82 -2.97
C GLN A 279 -5.25 -14.12 -3.34
N ALA A 280 -6.35 -14.47 -2.67
CA ALA A 280 -7.63 -13.79 -2.80
C ALA A 280 -7.57 -12.34 -2.30
N GLN A 281 -6.95 -12.09 -1.13
CA GLN A 281 -6.75 -10.73 -0.59
C GLN A 281 -5.87 -9.87 -1.50
N VAL A 282 -4.74 -10.39 -1.98
CA VAL A 282 -3.86 -9.71 -2.96
C VAL A 282 -4.64 -9.39 -4.24
N SER A 283 -5.50 -10.30 -4.70
CA SER A 283 -6.35 -10.08 -5.87
C SER A 283 -7.45 -9.03 -5.64
N ALA A 284 -7.96 -8.89 -4.41
CA ALA A 284 -8.91 -7.84 -4.03
C ALA A 284 -8.22 -6.47 -3.93
N LEU A 285 -7.13 -6.37 -3.19
CA LEU A 285 -6.34 -5.14 -3.03
C LEU A 285 -5.82 -4.59 -4.38
N ASN A 286 -5.40 -5.47 -5.30
CA ASN A 286 -5.01 -5.06 -6.65
C ASN A 286 -6.18 -4.45 -7.45
N LYS A 287 -7.42 -4.97 -7.28
CA LYS A 287 -8.61 -4.37 -7.90
C LYS A 287 -8.91 -3.00 -7.27
N GLU A 288 -8.83 -2.89 -5.95
CA GLU A 288 -9.03 -1.63 -5.23
C GLU A 288 -8.02 -0.56 -5.66
N LEU A 289 -6.72 -0.88 -5.70
CA LEU A 289 -5.67 0.00 -6.22
C LEU A 289 -5.96 0.48 -7.65
N GLU A 290 -6.37 -0.42 -8.54
CA GLU A 290 -6.73 -0.05 -9.91
C GLU A 290 -8.04 0.76 -9.98
N THR A 291 -8.99 0.64 -9.04
CA THR A 291 -10.13 1.56 -8.97
C THR A 291 -9.73 2.94 -8.45
N LEU A 292 -8.91 3.00 -7.40
CA LEU A 292 -8.41 4.25 -6.82
C LEU A 292 -7.56 5.03 -7.83
N LYS A 293 -6.69 4.34 -8.57
CA LYS A 293 -5.87 4.91 -9.66
C LYS A 293 -6.71 5.46 -10.83
N ARG A 294 -7.85 4.84 -11.15
CA ARG A 294 -8.81 5.40 -12.12
C ARG A 294 -9.50 6.64 -11.56
N SER A 295 -9.96 6.59 -10.31
CA SER A 295 -10.55 7.73 -9.61
C SER A 295 -9.58 8.92 -9.53
N GLN A 296 -8.32 8.68 -9.17
CA GLN A 296 -7.25 9.70 -9.13
C GLN A 296 -7.04 10.37 -10.50
N LYS A 297 -7.00 9.60 -11.60
CA LYS A 297 -6.91 10.16 -12.96
C LYS A 297 -8.12 11.02 -13.32
N GLN A 298 -9.32 10.58 -12.95
CA GLN A 298 -10.55 11.35 -13.16
C GLN A 298 -10.55 12.65 -12.33
N ALA A 299 -10.16 12.57 -11.05
CA ALA A 299 -10.01 13.73 -10.17
C ALA A 299 -8.96 14.72 -10.70
N GLY A 300 -7.83 14.25 -11.23
CA GLY A 300 -6.82 15.09 -11.87
C GLY A 300 -7.34 15.82 -13.12
N ALA A 301 -8.11 15.14 -13.97
CA ALA A 301 -8.74 15.76 -15.14
C ALA A 301 -9.79 16.82 -14.74
N VAL A 302 -10.58 16.55 -13.71
CA VAL A 302 -11.53 17.53 -13.14
C VAL A 302 -10.79 18.71 -12.52
N HIS A 303 -9.71 18.47 -11.77
CA HIS A 303 -8.90 19.51 -11.15
C HIS A 303 -8.30 20.45 -12.21
N SER A 304 -7.66 19.91 -13.25
CA SER A 304 -7.14 20.70 -14.37
C SER A 304 -8.24 21.52 -15.07
N THR A 305 -9.45 20.95 -15.23
CA THR A 305 -10.60 21.68 -15.78
C THR A 305 -11.04 22.85 -14.90
N VAL A 306 -11.03 22.67 -13.57
CA VAL A 306 -11.35 23.73 -12.60
C VAL A 306 -10.25 24.79 -12.55
N GLU A 307 -8.98 24.39 -12.60
CA GLU A 307 -7.82 25.28 -12.64
C GLU A 307 -7.84 26.19 -13.88
N ILE A 308 -8.14 25.65 -15.07
CA ILE A 308 -8.30 26.46 -16.29
C ILE A 308 -9.44 27.48 -16.14
N ARG A 309 -10.57 27.10 -15.53
CA ARG A 309 -11.69 28.02 -15.26
C ARG A 309 -11.33 29.10 -14.25
N LEU A 310 -10.57 28.74 -13.21
CA LEU A 310 -10.07 29.67 -12.19
C LEU A 310 -9.10 30.68 -12.81
N ASN A 311 -8.13 30.24 -13.59
CA ASN A 311 -7.16 31.12 -14.25
C ASN A 311 -7.86 32.11 -15.19
N ARG A 312 -8.82 31.65 -16.00
CA ARG A 312 -9.66 32.54 -16.84
C ARG A 312 -10.46 33.55 -16.02
N ALA A 313 -10.96 33.17 -14.84
CA ALA A 313 -11.66 34.10 -13.95
C ALA A 313 -10.71 35.13 -13.30
N LEU A 314 -9.48 34.73 -12.97
CA LEU A 314 -8.44 35.63 -12.46
C LEU A 314 -8.00 36.64 -13.54
N GLU A 315 -7.73 36.18 -14.76
CA GLU A 315 -7.43 37.03 -15.93
C GLU A 315 -8.53 38.08 -16.16
N GLU A 316 -9.81 37.67 -16.08
CA GLU A 316 -10.96 38.57 -16.23
C GLU A 316 -11.05 39.60 -15.09
N VAL A 317 -10.74 39.21 -13.84
CA VAL A 317 -10.67 40.13 -12.70
C VAL A 317 -9.54 41.15 -12.88
N GLU A 318 -8.36 40.74 -13.37
CA GLU A 318 -7.25 41.64 -13.67
C GLU A 318 -7.58 42.60 -14.83
N ARG A 319 -8.26 42.09 -15.88
CA ARG A 319 -8.76 42.89 -17.00
C ARG A 319 -9.78 43.96 -16.55
N LEU A 320 -10.71 43.58 -15.67
CA LEU A 320 -11.69 44.53 -15.11
C LEU A 320 -11.03 45.55 -14.17
N LYS A 321 -10.05 45.13 -13.36
CA LYS A 321 -9.29 46.02 -12.46
C LYS A 321 -8.47 47.05 -13.23
N THR A 322 -7.81 46.65 -14.32
CA THR A 322 -7.05 47.55 -15.20
C THR A 322 -7.97 48.52 -15.95
N GLN A 323 -9.12 48.05 -16.47
CA GLN A 323 -10.13 48.93 -17.05
C GLN A 323 -10.69 49.94 -16.04
N LEU A 324 -11.04 49.52 -14.82
CA LEU A 324 -11.50 50.41 -13.76
C LEU A 324 -10.45 51.47 -13.41
N SER A 325 -9.18 51.09 -13.34
CA SER A 325 -8.07 52.03 -13.11
C SER A 325 -7.95 53.04 -14.25
N LYS A 326 -8.02 52.59 -15.51
CA LYS A 326 -7.99 53.45 -16.70
C LYS A 326 -9.15 54.44 -16.70
N THR A 327 -10.39 54.00 -16.44
CA THR A 327 -11.56 54.88 -16.40
C THR A 327 -11.48 55.89 -15.24
N LYS A 328 -10.96 55.50 -14.07
CA LYS A 328 -10.72 56.44 -12.97
C LYS A 328 -9.69 57.51 -13.35
N GLN A 329 -8.61 57.12 -14.04
CA GLN A 329 -7.60 58.06 -14.50
C GLN A 329 -8.16 59.01 -15.58
N MET A 330 -8.83 58.49 -16.62
CA MET A 330 -9.47 59.32 -17.65
C MET A 330 -10.49 60.30 -17.06
N ASN A 331 -11.29 59.90 -16.07
CA ASN A 331 -12.22 60.80 -15.40
C ASN A 331 -11.47 61.90 -14.60
N LYS A 332 -10.36 61.57 -13.93
CA LYS A 332 -9.54 62.55 -13.22
C LYS A 332 -8.92 63.56 -14.18
N ASP A 333 -8.39 63.09 -15.30
CA ASP A 333 -7.78 63.93 -16.33
C ASP A 333 -8.83 64.85 -16.98
N LYS A 334 -10.00 64.31 -17.32
CA LYS A 334 -11.12 65.09 -17.86
C LYS A 334 -11.63 66.17 -16.90
N ILE A 335 -11.74 65.86 -15.60
CA ILE A 335 -12.08 66.87 -14.57
C ILE A 335 -10.99 67.96 -14.51
N GLY A 336 -9.71 67.60 -14.67
CA GLY A 336 -8.61 68.55 -14.79
C GLY A 336 -8.74 69.47 -16.01
N GLU A 337 -8.97 68.91 -17.19
CA GLU A 337 -9.19 69.65 -18.44
C GLU A 337 -10.41 70.59 -18.36
N GLU A 338 -11.53 70.10 -17.82
CA GLU A 338 -12.74 70.90 -17.59
C GLU A 338 -12.47 72.06 -16.60
N GLN A 339 -11.65 71.83 -15.56
CA GLN A 339 -11.27 72.85 -14.59
C GLN A 339 -10.31 73.90 -15.18
N GLU A 340 -9.29 73.49 -15.94
CA GLU A 340 -8.37 74.40 -16.65
C GLU A 340 -9.12 75.23 -17.71
N SER A 341 -10.04 74.59 -18.46
CA SER A 341 -10.93 75.27 -19.42
C SER A 341 -11.81 76.32 -18.74
N LYS A 342 -12.43 75.97 -17.61
CA LYS A 342 -13.23 76.89 -16.78
C LYS A 342 -12.40 78.06 -16.26
N GLU A 343 -11.16 77.82 -15.83
CA GLU A 343 -10.24 78.88 -15.36
C GLU A 343 -9.85 79.83 -16.50
N ARG A 344 -9.49 79.30 -17.67
CA ARG A 344 -9.25 80.10 -18.89
C ARG A 344 -10.43 81.02 -19.20
N LEU A 345 -11.64 80.46 -19.33
CA LEU A 345 -12.86 81.23 -19.61
C LEU A 345 -13.16 82.28 -18.52
N LEU A 346 -12.86 81.99 -17.25
CA LEU A 346 -13.06 82.92 -16.14
C LEU A 346 -12.08 84.11 -16.21
N THR A 347 -10.80 83.86 -16.54
CA THR A 347 -9.81 84.93 -16.73
C THR A 347 -10.15 85.81 -17.94
N GLU A 348 -10.55 85.21 -19.07
CA GLU A 348 -11.00 85.94 -20.26
C GLU A 348 -12.25 86.77 -19.97
N ASN A 349 -13.26 86.20 -19.31
CA ASN A 349 -14.48 86.91 -18.93
C ASN A 349 -14.18 88.13 -18.03
N ASN A 350 -13.21 88.01 -17.12
CA ASN A 350 -12.74 89.11 -16.30
C ASN A 350 -11.96 90.17 -17.10
N MET A 351 -11.18 89.78 -18.11
CA MET A 351 -10.53 90.72 -19.04
C MET A 351 -11.55 91.50 -19.86
N LEU A 352 -12.53 90.81 -20.47
CA LEU A 352 -13.61 91.43 -21.24
C LEU A 352 -14.46 92.38 -20.37
N LYS A 353 -14.71 92.03 -19.10
CA LYS A 353 -15.36 92.93 -18.13
C LYS A 353 -14.55 94.21 -17.88
N LYS A 354 -13.22 94.12 -17.74
CA LYS A 354 -12.33 95.29 -17.58
C LYS A 354 -12.35 96.17 -18.83
N GLN A 355 -12.14 95.60 -20.01
CA GLN A 355 -12.19 96.31 -21.29
C GLN A 355 -13.55 97.01 -21.51
N LYS A 356 -14.67 96.35 -21.16
CA LYS A 356 -16.01 96.95 -21.20
C LYS A 356 -16.13 98.14 -20.23
N ALA A 357 -15.60 98.03 -19.01
CA ALA A 357 -15.64 99.12 -18.02
C ALA A 357 -14.77 100.31 -18.42
N GLU A 358 -13.60 100.06 -19.01
CA GLU A 358 -12.71 101.07 -19.59
C GLU A 358 -13.39 101.80 -20.76
N LEU A 359 -14.01 101.06 -21.69
CA LEU A 359 -14.74 101.62 -22.82
C LEU A 359 -15.95 102.47 -22.38
N ILE A 360 -16.73 102.00 -21.41
CA ILE A 360 -17.83 102.78 -20.79
C ILE A 360 -17.28 104.07 -20.16
N THR A 361 -16.11 104.01 -19.51
CA THR A 361 -15.46 105.18 -18.91
C THR A 361 -14.96 106.14 -19.99
N GLY A 362 -14.45 105.63 -21.11
CA GLY A 362 -14.09 106.40 -22.30
C GLY A 362 -15.29 107.17 -22.88
N PHE A 363 -16.41 106.48 -23.14
CA PHE A 363 -17.64 107.12 -23.61
C PHE A 363 -18.17 108.17 -22.63
N LYS A 364 -18.14 107.92 -21.31
CA LYS A 364 -18.52 108.91 -20.29
C LYS A 364 -17.61 110.16 -20.32
N LYS A 365 -16.32 110.01 -20.60
CA LYS A 365 -15.40 111.15 -20.78
C LYS A 365 -15.68 111.91 -22.08
N GLN A 366 -15.94 111.20 -23.18
CA GLN A 366 -16.30 111.81 -24.46
C GLN A 366 -17.60 112.60 -24.39
N LEU A 367 -18.63 112.08 -23.72
CA LEU A 367 -19.89 112.81 -23.48
C LEU A 367 -19.65 114.12 -22.74
N LYS A 368 -18.90 114.10 -21.62
CA LYS A 368 -18.52 115.32 -20.89
C LYS A 368 -17.73 116.31 -21.75
N LEU A 369 -16.83 115.82 -22.61
CA LEU A 369 -16.08 116.68 -23.54
C LEU A 369 -17.01 117.33 -24.57
N ILE A 370 -17.98 116.60 -25.12
CA ILE A 370 -19.01 117.15 -26.02
C ILE A 370 -19.81 118.26 -25.34
N ASP A 371 -20.21 118.07 -24.07
CA ASP A 371 -20.95 119.09 -23.31
C ASP A 371 -20.11 120.35 -23.06
N ILE A 372 -18.82 120.20 -22.75
CA ILE A 372 -17.87 121.32 -22.61
C ILE A 372 -17.68 122.03 -23.95
N LEU A 373 -17.45 121.31 -25.05
CA LEU A 373 -17.25 121.89 -26.39
C LEU A 373 -18.51 122.61 -26.89
N LYS A 374 -19.71 122.07 -26.65
CA LYS A 374 -20.99 122.76 -26.96
C LYS A 374 -21.11 124.07 -26.19
N ARG A 375 -20.76 124.07 -24.90
CA ARG A 375 -20.76 125.29 -24.06
C ARG A 375 -19.71 126.30 -24.53
N GLN A 376 -18.50 125.88 -24.86
CA GLN A 376 -17.46 126.73 -25.43
C GLN A 376 -17.88 127.33 -26.77
N LYS A 377 -18.49 126.53 -27.66
CA LYS A 377 -19.06 127.02 -28.92
C LYS A 377 -20.11 128.11 -28.69
N MET A 378 -21.05 127.89 -27.76
CA MET A 378 -22.07 128.88 -27.40
C MET A 378 -21.44 130.19 -26.89
N HIS A 379 -20.44 130.11 -26.00
CA HIS A 379 -19.71 131.30 -25.53
C HIS A 379 -18.97 132.02 -26.65
N PHE A 380 -18.37 131.29 -27.59
CA PHE A 380 -17.67 131.87 -28.73
C PHE A 380 -18.63 132.54 -29.74
N GLU A 381 -19.78 131.92 -30.02
CA GLU A 381 -20.83 132.51 -30.87
C GLU A 381 -21.40 133.79 -30.23
N ALA A 382 -21.64 133.80 -28.92
CA ALA A 382 -22.06 134.98 -28.20
C ALA A 382 -21.01 136.10 -28.22
N ALA A 383 -19.73 135.78 -28.01
CA ALA A 383 -18.63 136.74 -28.08
C ALA A 383 -18.45 137.32 -29.50
N LYS A 384 -18.62 136.51 -30.55
CA LYS A 384 -18.55 136.96 -31.94
C LYS A 384 -19.74 137.85 -32.32
N LEU A 385 -20.93 137.57 -31.80
CA LEU A 385 -22.10 138.44 -32.00
C LEU A 385 -21.88 139.78 -31.28
N LEU A 386 -21.31 139.76 -30.07
CA LEU A 386 -20.95 140.96 -29.33
C LEU A 386 -19.91 141.82 -30.08
N SER A 387 -18.84 141.22 -30.61
CA SER A 387 -17.83 141.97 -31.38
C SER A 387 -18.41 142.54 -32.68
N PHE A 388 -19.36 141.85 -33.31
CA PHE A 388 -20.08 142.39 -34.48
C PHE A 388 -20.93 143.62 -34.10
N THR A 389 -21.67 143.57 -32.98
CA THR A 389 -22.42 144.74 -32.49
C THR A 389 -21.51 145.89 -32.06
N GLU A 390 -20.30 145.61 -31.54
CA GLU A 390 -19.29 146.60 -31.21
C GLU A 390 -18.71 147.26 -32.47
N GLU A 391 -18.39 146.49 -33.51
CA GLU A 391 -17.95 147.01 -34.82
C GLU A 391 -19.02 147.87 -35.51
N GLU A 392 -20.29 147.46 -35.48
CA GLU A 392 -21.41 148.24 -36.03
C GLU A 392 -21.62 149.54 -35.25
N PHE A 393 -21.54 149.49 -33.91
CA PHE A 393 -21.62 150.68 -33.06
C PHE A 393 -20.48 151.66 -33.33
N MET A 394 -19.24 151.17 -33.49
CA MET A 394 -18.09 152.00 -33.85
C MET A 394 -18.24 152.62 -35.25
N LYS A 395 -18.74 151.88 -36.25
CA LYS A 395 -19.04 152.43 -37.59
C LYS A 395 -20.11 153.52 -37.53
N ALA A 396 -21.15 153.36 -36.70
CA ALA A 396 -22.18 154.37 -36.50
C ALA A 396 -21.63 155.66 -35.84
N LEU A 397 -20.60 155.55 -34.99
CA LEU A 397 -19.89 156.71 -34.43
C LEU A 397 -19.01 157.42 -35.49
N ASP A 398 -18.30 156.68 -36.34
CA ASP A 398 -17.49 157.28 -37.41
C ASP A 398 -18.32 157.90 -38.54
N TRP A 399 -19.57 157.47 -38.75
CA TRP A 399 -20.53 158.18 -39.62
C TRP A 399 -20.89 159.60 -39.13
N GLY A 400 -20.53 159.95 -37.89
CA GLY A 400 -20.58 161.32 -37.38
C GLY A 400 -19.42 162.24 -37.81
N LYS A 401 -18.49 161.76 -38.64
CA LYS A 401 -17.37 162.55 -39.19
C LYS A 401 -17.47 162.67 -40.71
N LEU A 402 -18.35 163.58 -41.15
CA LEU A 402 -18.52 164.01 -42.54
C LEU A 402 -18.64 165.54 -42.58
#